data_AF-A0A8T5AYV2-F1
#
_entry.id   AF-A0A8T5AYV2-F1
#
_cell.length_a   1.000
_cell.length_b   1.000
_cell.length_c   1.000
_cell.angle_alpha   90.00
_cell.angle_beta   90.00
_cell.angle_gamma   90.00
#
_symmetry.space_group_name_H-M   'P 1'
#
loop_
_entity.id
_entity.type
_entity.pdbx_description
1 polymer ?
#
loop_
_entity_poly.entity_id
_entity_poly.type
_entity_poly.pdbx_seq_one_letter_code
_entity_poly.pdbx_strand_id
1 'polypeptide(L)'
;TECTALDRSRGEWGEPADDVAAMTINYLFYSLQAYGEIKDPFKKLFETFWENYLDKTGDEEILTVIQPFYAWRGLVIASPIWYPNLAVDTRNKIFNFIKNILETEKIDISTINSNSYF
;
A
#
# COMPACT_ATOMS: atom_id res chain seq x y z
N THR A 1 -3.48 -20.51 13.34
CA THR A 1 -4.73 -19.83 13.72
C THR A 1 -5.54 -19.65 12.47
N GLU A 2 -6.85 -19.92 12.52
CA GLU A 2 -7.74 -19.76 11.37
C GLU A 2 -8.21 -18.30 11.31
N CYS A 3 -8.10 -17.65 10.14
CA CYS A 3 -8.57 -16.29 9.92
C CYS A 3 -9.77 -16.33 8.97
N THR A 4 -10.79 -15.53 9.24
CA THR A 4 -11.99 -15.41 8.39
C THR A 4 -12.14 -13.98 7.92
N ALA A 5 -12.31 -13.77 6.62
CA ALA A 5 -12.61 -12.46 6.05
C ALA A 5 -14.08 -12.09 6.32
N LEU A 6 -14.31 -10.88 6.84
CA LEU A 6 -15.63 -10.29 7.04
C LEU A 6 -15.81 -9.14 6.02
N ASP A 7 -17.06 -8.71 5.79
CA ASP A 7 -17.41 -7.67 4.80
C ASP A 7 -17.00 -8.00 3.35
N ARG A 8 -17.34 -9.20 2.88
CA ARG A 8 -17.20 -9.63 1.48
C ARG A 8 -18.39 -9.16 0.62
N SER A 9 -18.82 -7.91 0.81
CA SER A 9 -19.95 -7.31 0.09
C SER A 9 -19.64 -7.02 -1.37
N ARG A 10 -18.36 -7.05 -1.77
CA ARG A 10 -17.89 -6.86 -3.14
C ARG A 10 -17.57 -8.20 -3.82
N GLY A 11 -17.65 -8.19 -5.16
CA GLY A 11 -17.45 -9.36 -6.01
C GLY A 11 -16.08 -10.02 -5.83
N GLU A 12 -16.02 -11.30 -6.16
CA GLU A 12 -14.85 -12.16 -5.92
C GLU A 12 -13.84 -12.22 -7.07
N TRP A 13 -14.13 -11.52 -8.16
CA TRP A 13 -13.32 -11.52 -9.38
C TRP A 13 -12.62 -10.18 -9.52
N GLY A 14 -11.30 -10.21 -9.70
CA GLY A 14 -10.48 -9.02 -9.81
C GLY A 14 -9.03 -9.38 -10.09
N GLU A 15 -8.21 -8.35 -10.27
CA GLU A 15 -6.76 -8.50 -10.41
C GLU A 15 -6.13 -8.70 -9.01
N PRO A 16 -5.34 -9.76 -8.76
CA PRO A 16 -4.69 -9.98 -7.46
C PRO A 16 -3.87 -8.78 -6.98
N ALA A 17 -3.25 -8.05 -7.91
CA ALA A 17 -2.52 -6.83 -7.61
C ALA A 17 -3.39 -5.73 -6.97
N ASP A 18 -4.69 -5.64 -7.33
CA ASP A 18 -5.60 -4.70 -6.67
C ASP A 18 -5.86 -5.09 -5.22
N ASP A 19 -6.10 -6.36 -4.94
CA ASP A 19 -6.35 -6.87 -3.58
C ASP A 19 -5.11 -6.68 -2.69
N VAL A 20 -3.93 -7.01 -3.21
CA VAL A 20 -2.65 -6.83 -2.52
C VAL A 20 -2.40 -5.35 -2.25
N ALA A 21 -2.56 -4.47 -3.24
CA ALA A 21 -2.38 -3.03 -3.05
C ALA A 21 -3.39 -2.46 -2.06
N ALA A 22 -4.66 -2.88 -2.14
CA ALA A 22 -5.73 -2.45 -1.25
C ALA A 22 -5.45 -2.83 0.21
N MET A 23 -4.87 -4.01 0.46
CA MET A 23 -4.51 -4.43 1.81
C MET A 23 -3.25 -3.71 2.31
N THR A 24 -2.18 -3.72 1.52
CA THR A 24 -0.84 -3.31 1.96
C THR A 24 -0.70 -1.79 2.11
N ILE A 25 -1.37 -1.00 1.27
CA ILE A 25 -1.32 0.47 1.37
C ILE A 25 -1.86 0.98 2.72
N ASN A 26 -2.78 0.25 3.36
CA ASN A 26 -3.34 0.63 4.66
C ASN A 26 -2.26 0.65 5.74
N TYR A 27 -1.27 -0.25 5.71
CA TYR A 27 -0.16 -0.22 6.67
C TYR A 27 0.65 1.07 6.52
N LEU A 28 1.00 1.44 5.29
CA LEU A 28 1.74 2.67 5.01
C LEU A 28 0.92 3.90 5.43
N PHE A 29 -0.36 3.93 5.08
CA PHE A 29 -1.25 5.02 5.43
C PHE A 29 -1.44 5.19 6.95
N TYR A 30 -1.69 4.10 7.68
CA TYR A 30 -1.81 4.14 9.14
C TYR A 30 -0.50 4.57 9.82
N SER A 31 0.65 4.19 9.28
CA SER A 31 1.93 4.70 9.75
C SER A 31 2.04 6.21 9.60
N LEU A 32 1.69 6.74 8.42
CA LEU A 32 1.73 8.18 8.17
C LEU A 32 0.73 8.95 9.04
N GLN A 33 -0.44 8.38 9.33
CA GLN A 33 -1.42 9.00 10.23
C GLN A 33 -0.96 8.99 11.69
N ALA A 34 -0.35 7.90 12.15
CA ALA A 34 0.05 7.73 13.55
C ALA A 34 1.37 8.44 13.88
N TYR A 35 2.33 8.41 12.96
CA TYR A 35 3.72 8.82 13.21
C TYR A 35 4.21 9.92 12.28
N GLY A 36 3.47 10.25 11.22
CA GLY A 36 3.93 11.19 10.19
C GLY A 36 5.01 10.63 9.28
N GLU A 37 5.47 9.39 9.49
CA GLU A 37 6.54 8.71 8.77
C GLU A 37 6.28 7.21 8.72
N ILE A 38 6.99 6.47 7.88
CA ILE A 38 6.93 5.01 7.85
C ILE A 38 7.74 4.45 9.01
N LYS A 39 7.05 3.77 9.93
CA LYS A 39 7.60 3.33 11.21
C LYS A 39 6.90 2.06 11.69
N ASP A 40 7.58 1.35 12.58
CA ASP A 40 6.98 0.26 13.31
C ASP A 40 5.80 0.72 14.19
N PRO A 41 4.76 -0.11 14.35
CA PRO A 41 4.69 -1.52 13.92
C PRO A 41 4.25 -1.74 12.47
N PHE A 42 3.80 -0.70 11.76
CA PHE A 42 3.20 -0.84 10.44
C PHE A 42 4.21 -1.19 9.35
N LYS A 43 5.44 -0.68 9.43
CA LYS A 43 6.52 -1.08 8.52
C LYS A 43 6.73 -2.59 8.53
N LYS A 44 6.87 -3.17 9.73
CA LYS A 44 6.99 -4.63 9.90
C LYS A 44 5.78 -5.40 9.36
N LEU A 45 4.56 -4.90 9.56
CA LEU A 45 3.35 -5.54 9.00
C LEU A 45 3.38 -5.57 7.46
N PHE A 46 3.80 -4.47 6.84
CA PHE A 46 3.95 -4.37 5.39
C PHE A 46 4.99 -5.37 4.86
N GLU A 47 6.17 -5.41 5.48
CA GLU A 47 7.26 -6.32 5.11
C GLU A 47 6.85 -7.78 5.28
N THR A 48 6.27 -8.12 6.44
CA THR A 48 5.82 -9.48 6.73
C THR A 48 4.72 -9.92 5.76
N PHE A 49 3.81 -9.01 5.36
CA PHE A 49 2.79 -9.35 4.36
C PHE A 49 3.43 -9.72 3.02
N TRP A 50 4.32 -8.87 2.50
CA TRP A 50 4.97 -9.09 1.21
C TRP A 50 5.85 -10.32 1.18
N GLU A 51 6.67 -10.52 2.22
CA GLU A 51 7.49 -11.73 2.37
C GLU A 51 6.64 -13.00 2.33
N ASN A 52 5.54 -13.04 3.10
CA ASN A 52 4.65 -14.20 3.12
C ASN A 52 3.85 -14.38 1.82
N TYR A 53 3.46 -13.29 1.16
CA TYR A 53 2.75 -13.37 -0.12
C TYR A 53 3.65 -14.00 -1.17
N LEU A 54 4.84 -13.44 -1.39
CA LEU A 54 5.79 -13.92 -2.38
C LEU A 54 6.24 -15.36 -2.11
N ASP A 55 6.54 -15.71 -0.85
CA ASP A 55 6.94 -17.07 -0.46
C ASP A 55 5.86 -18.11 -0.76
N LYS A 56 4.59 -17.77 -0.52
CA LYS A 56 3.47 -18.71 -0.68
C LYS A 56 2.95 -18.82 -2.10
N THR A 57 2.99 -17.74 -2.87
CA THR A 57 2.41 -17.70 -4.22
C THR A 57 3.47 -17.90 -5.31
N GLY A 58 4.72 -17.50 -5.08
CA GLY A 58 5.75 -17.42 -6.11
C GLY A 58 5.50 -16.34 -7.17
N ASP A 59 4.54 -15.44 -6.92
CA ASP A 59 4.10 -14.39 -7.84
C ASP A 59 5.05 -13.19 -7.82
N GLU A 60 6.19 -13.35 -8.49
CA GLU A 60 7.19 -12.28 -8.64
C GLU A 60 6.77 -11.21 -9.69
N GLU A 61 5.84 -11.57 -10.59
CA GLU A 61 5.36 -10.68 -11.66
C GLU A 61 4.59 -9.49 -11.08
N ILE A 62 3.87 -9.69 -9.97
CA ILE A 62 3.13 -8.64 -9.26
C ILE A 62 3.98 -7.38 -9.00
N LEU A 63 5.29 -7.54 -8.75
CA LEU A 63 6.22 -6.43 -8.47
C LEU A 63 6.42 -5.51 -9.68
N THR A 64 6.00 -5.92 -10.86
CA THR A 64 6.11 -5.16 -12.12
C THR A 64 4.79 -4.59 -12.61
N VAL A 65 3.65 -5.02 -12.03
CA VAL A 65 2.30 -4.65 -12.50
C VAL A 65 1.43 -3.95 -11.45
N ILE A 66 1.79 -3.99 -10.17
CA ILE A 66 0.97 -3.47 -9.07
C ILE A 66 0.94 -1.93 -8.94
N GLN A 67 1.89 -1.24 -9.56
CA GLN A 67 2.10 0.21 -9.48
C GLN A 67 0.82 1.05 -9.74
N PRO A 68 0.06 0.84 -10.83
CA PRO A 68 -1.18 1.57 -11.06
C PRO A 68 -2.24 1.33 -9.96
N PHE A 69 -2.25 0.17 -9.32
CA PHE A 69 -3.16 -0.12 -8.21
C PHE A 69 -2.76 0.67 -6.96
N TYR A 70 -1.47 0.73 -6.62
CA TYR A 70 -0.98 1.60 -5.56
C TYR A 70 -1.27 3.08 -5.84
N ALA A 71 -1.09 3.54 -7.08
CA ALA A 71 -1.39 4.90 -7.47
C ALA A 71 -2.88 5.23 -7.28
N TRP A 72 -3.77 4.35 -7.75
CA TRP A 72 -5.22 4.49 -7.57
C TRP A 72 -5.62 4.53 -6.08
N ARG A 73 -5.14 3.56 -5.30
CA ARG A 73 -5.41 3.50 -3.85
C ARG A 73 -4.85 4.72 -3.13
N GLY A 74 -3.68 5.21 -3.56
CA GLY A 74 -3.07 6.45 -3.10
C GLY A 74 -3.99 7.66 -3.31
N LEU A 75 -4.58 7.80 -4.51
CA LEU A 75 -5.54 8.87 -4.80
C LEU A 75 -6.78 8.79 -3.91
N VAL A 76 -7.23 7.58 -3.58
CA VAL A 76 -8.33 7.38 -2.63
C VAL A 76 -7.95 7.89 -1.23
N ILE A 77 -6.83 7.45 -0.66
CA ILE A 77 -6.45 7.91 0.69
C ILE A 77 -6.03 9.39 0.74
N ALA A 78 -5.58 9.95 -0.39
CA ALA A 78 -5.25 11.38 -0.53
C ALA A 78 -6.46 12.28 -0.86
N SER A 79 -7.68 11.73 -0.98
CA SER A 79 -8.86 12.53 -1.35
C SER A 79 -9.38 13.36 -0.18
N PRO A 80 -9.68 14.65 -0.38
CA PRO A 80 -10.26 15.50 0.67
C PRO A 80 -11.73 15.17 0.94
N ILE A 81 -12.40 14.46 0.03
CA ILE A 81 -13.79 14.03 0.21
C ILE A 81 -13.86 12.90 1.25
N TRP A 82 -12.94 11.93 1.16
CA TRP A 82 -12.90 10.78 2.06
C TRP A 82 -12.08 11.05 3.34
N TYR A 83 -11.06 11.89 3.24
CA TYR A 83 -10.18 12.26 4.36
C TYR A 83 -10.04 13.79 4.48
N PRO A 84 -11.08 14.50 4.97
CA PRO A 84 -11.09 15.97 5.03
C PRO A 84 -10.08 16.54 6.04
N ASN A 85 -9.81 15.80 7.12
CA ASN A 85 -8.94 16.24 8.22
C ASN A 85 -7.51 15.70 8.12
N LEU A 86 -7.13 15.10 6.99
CA LEU A 86 -5.77 14.59 6.79
C LEU A 86 -4.78 15.76 6.69
N ALA A 87 -3.72 15.70 7.51
CA ALA A 87 -2.67 16.71 7.50
C ALA A 87 -2.10 16.91 6.09
N VAL A 88 -1.82 18.17 5.74
CA VAL A 88 -1.30 18.55 4.42
C VAL A 88 0.01 17.81 4.13
N ASP A 89 0.90 17.71 5.12
CA ASP A 89 2.18 17.01 4.96
C ASP A 89 1.99 15.52 4.69
N THR A 90 1.06 14.85 5.37
CA THR A 90 0.71 13.44 5.09
C THR A 90 0.16 13.29 3.67
N ARG A 91 -0.69 14.22 3.22
CA ARG A 91 -1.23 14.20 1.86
C ARG A 91 -0.14 14.39 0.80
N ASN A 92 0.80 15.31 1.04
CA ASN A 92 1.94 15.52 0.16
C ASN A 92 2.80 14.26 0.05
N LYS A 93 3.06 13.57 1.17
CA LYS A 93 3.78 12.30 1.19
C LYS A 93 3.10 11.23 0.35
N ILE A 94 1.77 11.13 0.42
CA ILE A 94 1.02 10.20 -0.42
C ILE A 94 1.16 10.57 -1.92
N PHE A 95 1.10 11.85 -2.27
CA PHE A 95 1.31 12.27 -3.66
C PHE A 95 2.72 12.00 -4.18
N ASN A 96 3.74 12.14 -3.33
CA ASN A 96 5.11 11.76 -3.68
C ASN A 96 5.22 10.25 -3.91
N PHE A 97 4.64 9.44 -3.01
CA PHE A 97 4.53 8.00 -3.20
C PHE A 97 3.87 7.63 -4.54
N ILE A 98 2.75 8.26 -4.89
CA ILE A 98 2.05 8.04 -6.17
C ILE A 98 2.95 8.35 -7.38
N LYS A 99 3.73 9.43 -7.33
CA LYS A 99 4.65 9.76 -8.42
C LYS A 99 5.80 8.76 -8.52
N ASN A 100 6.45 8.49 -7.40
CA ASN A 100 7.59 7.57 -7.32
C ASN A 100 7.20 6.14 -7.76
N ILE A 101 6.02 5.67 -7.36
CA ILE A 101 5.56 4.33 -7.73
C ILE A 101 5.24 4.22 -9.22
N LEU A 102 4.70 5.27 -9.83
CA LEU A 102 4.44 5.28 -11.28
C LEU A 102 5.72 5.38 -12.13
N GLU A 103 6.80 5.90 -11.56
CA GLU A 103 8.13 5.96 -12.19
C GLU A 103 8.96 4.67 -11.97
N THR A 104 8.47 3.74 -11.15
CA THR A 104 9.18 2.51 -10.79
C THR A 104 8.77 1.36 -11.71
N GLU A 105 9.71 0.83 -12.50
CA GLU A 105 9.44 -0.30 -13.40
C GLU A 105 9.24 -1.63 -12.65
N LYS A 106 10.06 -1.88 -11.63
CA LYS A 106 9.95 -3.04 -10.74
C LYS A 106 10.13 -2.60 -9.30
N ILE A 107 9.19 -2.97 -8.45
CA ILE A 107 9.20 -2.63 -7.03
C ILE A 107 10.24 -3.47 -6.30
N ASP A 108 11.00 -2.79 -5.45
CA ASP A 108 11.73 -3.39 -4.33
C ASP A 108 10.98 -3.09 -3.03
N ILE A 109 10.49 -4.14 -2.38
CA ILE A 109 9.69 -4.06 -1.14
C ILE A 109 10.47 -3.38 0.00
N SER A 110 11.79 -3.52 0.03
CA SER A 110 12.64 -2.89 1.06
C SER A 110 12.82 -1.39 0.85
N THR A 111 12.58 -0.90 -0.37
CA THR A 111 12.77 0.50 -0.75
C THR A 111 11.43 1.26 -0.78
N ILE A 112 10.35 0.63 -1.22
CA ILE A 112 9.02 1.25 -1.33
C ILE A 112 8.43 1.69 0.03
N ASN A 113 8.82 1.02 1.12
CA ASN A 113 8.41 1.38 2.48
C ASN A 113 9.39 2.33 3.19
N SER A 114 10.36 2.90 2.46
CA SER A 114 11.31 3.87 3.01
C SER A 114 10.72 5.27 3.07
N ASN A 115 11.15 6.06 4.05
CA ASN A 115 10.75 7.46 4.15
C ASN A 115 11.18 8.30 2.94
N SER A 116 12.24 7.90 2.20
CA SER A 116 12.64 8.59 0.97
C SER A 116 11.66 8.40 -0.19
N TYR A 117 10.77 7.42 -0.10
CA TYR A 117 9.76 7.15 -1.12
C TYR A 117 8.49 8.00 -0.95
N PHE A 118 8.38 8.74 0.17
CA PHE A 118 7.24 9.55 0.61
C PHE A 118 7.65 11.01 0.85
#